data_AF-A0A8B7IS11-F1
#
_entry.id   AF-A0A8B7IS11-F1
#
_cell.length_a   1.000
_cell.length_b   1.000
_cell.length_c   1.000
_cell.angle_alpha   90.00
_cell.angle_beta   90.00
_cell.angle_gamma   90.00
#
_symmetry.space_group_name_H-M   'P 1'
#
loop_
_entity.id
_entity.type
_entity.pdbx_description
1 polymer ?
#
loop_
_entity_poly.entity_id
_entity_poly.type
_entity_poly.pdbx_seq_one_letter_code
_entity_poly.pdbx_strand_id
1 'polypeptide(L)'
;RVLPPGHRANSPGGRVSDLAQALRDGVLLCHLLNTLLPHAVHPRDINPRPQMSQFLCLKNIRTFLAACADKFGLRKHQLFGAFDLFDVQDFGKVIDTLSTLSWTPIAQSKGFTPFPAEDIVGDDDVYSGLSDLIDDTAEEDDDLYDCVEAEGTDGDDIYEDLMRTEAPGPAHKAPGVDKQLCCLQEIWQTEEKYTETLESICQHFLRPLRRFLQPQDLESIFINIERANNGRFSLRDLLMVPMQRVLKYHLLLQELVKHTPDPTEKENLRVALDAMRPPHPMHPRYAGPMERGEAEQLLTSRSDGTFLVRQRVKDAGEFAISIKYRAEIKHIKVMTAEGLYRVTEKKAFKGLVELVEFYQRNSLKDCFKALDTALQFPFKEPEYAGPMERGEAEQLLMSRSDGTFLVRQRVKDAGEFAISIKYRAEIKHIKVMTAEGLYRVTEKKAFKGLVELVEFYQRNSLKDCFKALDTALQFPFKEPEHRVSPRPPGAVRYFGSAKVRYDFCARDRTELTLKEGDVIRILSKKGHSGWWKGEIYGRVGWFPANYVEEDYSEYC
;
A
#
# COMPACT_ATOMS: atom_id res chain seq x y z
N ARG A 1 15.54 2.04 21.29
CA ARG A 1 15.21 3.44 21.65
C ARG A 1 14.12 3.86 20.68
N VAL A 2 13.04 4.50 21.15
CA VAL A 2 11.80 4.60 20.36
C VAL A 2 11.65 5.92 19.59
N LEU A 3 12.25 7.02 20.06
CA LEU A 3 12.31 8.28 19.32
C LEU A 3 13.73 8.49 18.75
N PRO A 4 13.87 8.96 17.49
CA PRO A 4 15.17 9.32 16.91
C PRO A 4 15.91 10.39 17.74
N PRO A 5 17.25 10.30 17.92
CA PRO A 5 17.99 11.23 18.77
C PRO A 5 17.92 12.72 18.37
N GLY A 6 17.59 13.02 17.10
CA GLY A 6 17.42 14.38 16.58
C GLY A 6 15.97 14.88 16.50
N HIS A 7 14.98 14.06 16.85
CA HIS A 7 13.56 14.42 16.72
C HIS A 7 13.17 15.62 17.62
N ARG A 8 12.23 16.46 17.16
CA ARG A 8 11.86 17.75 17.81
C ARG A 8 11.50 17.59 19.29
N ALA A 9 10.76 16.54 19.64
CA ALA A 9 10.36 16.22 21.03
C ALA A 9 11.53 15.86 21.97
N ASN A 10 12.72 15.53 21.46
CA ASN A 10 13.93 15.31 22.26
C ASN A 10 14.78 16.59 22.45
N SER A 11 14.36 17.72 21.87
CA SER A 11 15.12 18.97 21.93
C SER A 11 14.83 19.77 23.22
N PRO A 12 15.75 20.63 23.71
CA PRO A 12 15.52 21.47 24.90
C PRO A 12 14.39 22.50 24.78
N GLY A 13 13.80 22.67 23.59
CA GLY A 13 12.63 23.51 23.34
C GLY A 13 11.42 22.73 22.79
N GLY A 14 11.46 21.40 22.88
CA GLY A 14 10.38 20.51 22.42
C GLY A 14 9.11 20.71 23.23
N ARG A 15 7.97 20.59 22.56
CA ARG A 15 6.63 20.79 23.12
C ARG A 15 5.92 19.46 23.33
N VAL A 16 4.94 19.45 24.23
CA VAL A 16 4.05 18.28 24.41
C VAL A 16 3.28 17.93 23.13
N SER A 17 3.01 18.92 22.25
CA SER A 17 2.48 18.70 20.90
C SER A 17 3.39 17.85 20.01
N ASP A 18 4.71 18.02 20.11
CA ASP A 18 5.69 17.29 19.29
C ASP A 18 5.74 15.81 19.70
N LEU A 19 5.56 15.53 21.00
CA LEU A 19 5.43 14.16 21.52
C LEU A 19 4.06 13.56 21.16
N ALA A 20 2.99 14.33 21.28
CA ALA A 20 1.65 13.88 20.92
C ALA A 20 1.56 13.50 19.43
N GLN A 21 2.05 14.36 18.53
CA GLN A 21 2.09 14.08 17.09
C GLN A 21 2.93 12.84 16.75
N ALA A 22 4.11 12.68 17.36
CA ALA A 22 4.97 11.51 17.14
C ALA A 22 4.39 10.17 17.65
N LEU A 23 3.42 10.22 18.57
CA LEU A 23 2.71 9.03 19.06
C LEU A 23 1.33 8.83 18.41
N ARG A 24 0.80 9.84 17.70
CA ARG A 24 -0.61 9.96 17.24
C ARG A 24 -1.09 8.79 16.39
N ASP A 25 -0.19 8.10 15.68
CA ASP A 25 -0.55 6.98 14.81
C ASP A 25 -0.32 5.58 15.40
N GLY A 26 0.21 5.49 16.62
CA GLY A 26 0.46 4.25 17.34
C GLY A 26 1.61 3.37 16.82
N VAL A 27 2.35 3.75 15.78
CA VAL A 27 3.46 2.94 15.24
C VAL A 27 4.60 2.84 16.27
N LEU A 28 5.06 4.00 16.78
CA LEU A 28 6.09 4.05 17.83
C LEU A 28 5.66 3.36 19.13
N LEU A 29 4.36 3.39 19.45
CA LEU A 29 3.82 2.68 20.61
C LEU A 29 3.91 1.15 20.46
N CYS A 30 3.61 0.61 19.27
CA CYS A 30 3.80 -0.83 19.02
C CYS A 30 5.30 -1.22 19.04
N HIS A 31 6.18 -0.37 18.49
CA HIS A 31 7.63 -0.59 18.53
C HIS A 31 8.21 -0.50 19.96
N LEU A 32 7.67 0.37 20.83
CA LEU A 32 8.00 0.39 22.26
C LEU A 32 7.74 -0.97 22.92
N LEU A 33 6.56 -1.58 22.69
CA LEU A 33 6.26 -2.89 23.27
C LEU A 33 7.22 -3.97 22.78
N ASN A 34 7.56 -3.99 21.49
CA ASN A 34 8.55 -4.93 20.94
C ASN A 34 9.97 -4.71 21.48
N THR A 35 10.34 -3.46 21.80
CA THR A 35 11.60 -3.15 22.50
C THR A 35 11.64 -3.73 23.92
N LEU A 36 10.52 -3.63 24.65
CA LEU A 36 10.41 -4.14 26.03
C LEU A 36 10.27 -5.67 26.09
N LEU A 37 9.53 -6.26 25.16
CA LEU A 37 9.27 -7.70 25.05
C LEU A 37 9.22 -8.08 23.56
N PRO A 38 10.21 -8.82 23.02
CA PRO A 38 10.22 -9.22 21.62
C PRO A 38 8.92 -9.93 21.20
N HIS A 39 8.37 -9.53 20.05
CA HIS A 39 7.09 -10.01 19.53
C HIS A 39 5.89 -9.80 20.48
N ALA A 40 5.92 -8.74 21.31
CA ALA A 40 4.75 -8.23 22.01
C ALA A 40 3.60 -7.86 21.05
N VAL A 41 3.93 -7.26 19.91
CA VAL A 41 3.04 -7.05 18.77
C VAL A 41 3.65 -7.75 17.54
N HIS A 42 2.87 -8.55 16.83
CA HIS A 42 3.36 -9.20 15.61
C HIS A 42 3.43 -8.15 14.48
N PRO A 43 4.51 -8.09 13.66
CA PRO A 43 4.70 -7.01 12.68
C PRO A 43 3.48 -6.75 11.78
N ARG A 44 2.84 -7.80 11.25
CA ARG A 44 1.61 -7.72 10.42
C ARG A 44 0.41 -7.00 11.07
N ASP A 45 0.37 -6.89 12.39
CA ASP A 45 -0.69 -6.20 13.12
C ASP A 45 -0.44 -4.67 13.21
N ILE A 46 0.78 -4.24 12.90
CA ILE A 46 1.21 -2.84 12.80
C ILE A 46 1.08 -2.42 11.34
N ASN A 47 0.59 -1.20 11.10
CA ASN A 47 0.59 -0.57 9.78
C ASN A 47 1.69 0.52 9.84
N PRO A 48 2.90 0.28 9.30
CA PRO A 48 4.10 1.08 9.63
C PRO A 48 4.13 2.46 8.97
N ARG A 49 3.36 2.67 7.89
CA ARG A 49 3.16 3.97 7.24
C ARG A 49 1.65 4.24 7.11
N PRO A 50 0.97 4.64 8.20
CA PRO A 50 -0.49 4.79 8.20
C PRO A 50 -0.97 6.11 7.58
N GLN A 51 -0.06 7.05 7.26
CA GLN A 51 -0.34 8.33 6.57
C GLN A 51 -1.48 9.15 7.22
N MET A 52 -1.52 9.16 8.56
CA MET A 52 -2.60 9.75 9.38
C MET A 52 -4.02 9.27 9.04
N SER A 53 -4.15 8.12 8.36
CA SER A 53 -5.43 7.47 8.13
C SER A 53 -6.02 7.00 9.45
N GLN A 54 -7.07 7.70 9.91
CA GLN A 54 -7.77 7.42 11.18
C GLN A 54 -8.06 5.93 11.40
N PHE A 55 -8.40 5.17 10.36
CA PHE A 55 -8.62 3.73 10.47
C PHE A 55 -7.34 2.94 10.81
N LEU A 56 -6.21 3.26 10.19
CA LEU A 56 -4.93 2.58 10.39
C LEU A 56 -4.27 3.01 11.71
N CYS A 57 -4.32 4.30 12.04
CA CYS A 57 -3.88 4.84 13.33
C CYS A 57 -4.66 4.21 14.49
N LEU A 58 -6.00 4.20 14.42
CA LEU A 58 -6.84 3.55 15.43
C LEU A 58 -6.72 2.01 15.43
N LYS A 59 -6.25 1.36 14.34
CA LYS A 59 -5.83 -0.06 14.38
C LYS A 59 -4.57 -0.19 15.24
N ASN A 60 -3.48 0.50 14.89
CA ASN A 60 -2.21 0.49 15.63
C ASN A 60 -2.39 0.76 17.13
N ILE A 61 -3.10 1.83 17.49
CA ILE A 61 -3.35 2.22 18.89
C ILE A 61 -4.11 1.11 19.64
N ARG A 62 -5.11 0.48 19.00
CA ARG A 62 -5.84 -0.64 19.63
C ARG A 62 -4.99 -1.89 19.77
N THR A 63 -4.10 -2.17 18.81
CA THR A 63 -3.11 -3.26 18.91
C THR A 63 -2.16 -3.04 20.09
N PHE A 64 -1.66 -1.81 20.28
CA PHE A 64 -0.87 -1.42 21.46
C PHE A 64 -1.66 -1.62 22.77
N LEU A 65 -2.87 -1.08 22.87
CA LEU A 65 -3.69 -1.17 24.09
C LEU A 65 -4.04 -2.62 24.46
N ALA A 66 -4.30 -3.48 23.46
CA ALA A 66 -4.52 -4.91 23.67
C ALA A 66 -3.25 -5.61 24.20
N ALA A 67 -2.10 -5.39 23.56
CA ALA A 67 -0.84 -5.99 24.02
C ALA A 67 -0.43 -5.49 25.43
N CYS A 68 -0.71 -4.24 25.78
CA CYS A 68 -0.53 -3.71 27.14
C CYS A 68 -1.37 -4.45 28.18
N ALA A 69 -2.63 -4.79 27.86
CA ALA A 69 -3.47 -5.60 28.75
C ALA A 69 -2.99 -7.06 28.81
N ASP A 70 -2.82 -7.71 27.66
CA ASP A 70 -2.66 -9.15 27.55
C ASP A 70 -1.23 -9.64 27.89
N LYS A 71 -0.21 -8.85 27.57
CA LYS A 71 1.22 -9.23 27.75
C LYS A 71 1.95 -8.44 28.82
N PHE A 72 1.51 -7.23 29.15
CA PHE A 72 2.11 -6.40 30.21
C PHE A 72 1.24 -6.28 31.47
N GLY A 73 0.00 -6.79 31.44
CA GLY A 73 -0.89 -6.90 32.61
C GLY A 73 -1.54 -5.60 33.08
N LEU A 74 -1.55 -4.54 32.24
CA LEU A 74 -2.19 -3.27 32.58
C LEU A 74 -3.71 -3.45 32.69
N ARG A 75 -4.30 -2.94 33.78
CA ARG A 75 -5.75 -3.02 34.00
C ARG A 75 -6.47 -1.99 33.14
N LYS A 76 -7.74 -2.26 32.78
CA LYS A 76 -8.56 -1.38 31.91
C LYS A 76 -8.69 0.09 32.38
N HIS A 77 -8.50 0.39 33.66
CA HIS A 77 -8.51 1.79 34.16
C HIS A 77 -7.14 2.49 34.07
N GLN A 78 -6.07 1.75 33.75
CA GLN A 78 -4.70 2.23 33.54
C GLN A 78 -4.36 2.33 32.05
N LEU A 79 -5.39 2.41 31.20
CA LEU A 79 -5.30 2.42 29.75
C LEU A 79 -6.13 3.58 29.20
N PHE A 80 -5.54 4.38 28.32
CA PHE A 80 -6.26 5.38 27.54
C PHE A 80 -7.19 4.72 26.49
N GLY A 81 -8.25 5.43 26.12
CA GLY A 81 -9.11 5.08 24.98
C GLY A 81 -8.49 5.56 23.67
N ALA A 82 -8.72 4.86 22.55
CA ALA A 82 -7.96 5.13 21.33
C ALA A 82 -8.10 6.57 20.75
N PHE A 83 -9.15 7.31 21.12
CA PHE A 83 -9.35 8.71 20.72
C PHE A 83 -8.70 9.73 21.67
N ASP A 84 -8.46 9.35 22.93
CA ASP A 84 -7.68 10.10 23.93
C ASP A 84 -6.30 10.49 23.38
N LEU A 85 -5.74 9.64 22.51
CA LEU A 85 -4.50 9.87 21.74
C LEU A 85 -4.75 10.39 20.32
N PHE A 86 -5.61 9.75 19.51
CA PHE A 86 -5.70 10.07 18.07
C PHE A 86 -6.33 11.45 17.79
N ASP A 87 -7.42 11.77 18.49
CA ASP A 87 -8.07 13.10 18.49
C ASP A 87 -7.52 13.99 19.63
N VAL A 88 -6.54 13.46 20.40
CA VAL A 88 -5.83 14.10 21.52
C VAL A 88 -6.77 14.58 22.64
N GLN A 89 -7.85 13.83 22.90
CA GLN A 89 -8.90 14.21 23.85
C GLN A 89 -8.48 14.17 25.33
N ASP A 90 -7.47 13.36 25.67
CA ASP A 90 -6.97 13.18 27.04
C ASP A 90 -5.52 12.66 26.99
N PHE A 91 -4.57 13.56 26.69
CA PHE A 91 -3.17 13.19 26.53
C PHE A 91 -2.47 12.90 27.88
N GLY A 92 -2.93 13.48 28.99
CA GLY A 92 -2.41 13.17 30.33
C GLY A 92 -2.53 11.68 30.64
N LYS A 93 -3.70 11.08 30.37
CA LYS A 93 -3.95 9.64 30.53
C LYS A 93 -3.16 8.74 29.58
N VAL A 94 -2.70 9.27 28.44
CA VAL A 94 -1.71 8.58 27.59
C VAL A 94 -0.36 8.50 28.32
N ILE A 95 0.08 9.62 28.93
CA ILE A 95 1.30 9.67 29.74
C ILE A 95 1.18 8.77 30.99
N ASP A 96 0.03 8.75 31.68
CA ASP A 96 -0.21 7.83 32.82
C ASP A 96 -0.11 6.35 32.43
N THR A 97 -0.62 6.01 31.24
CA THR A 97 -0.53 4.65 30.70
C THR A 97 0.93 4.27 30.41
N LEU A 98 1.73 5.20 29.87
CA LEU A 98 3.16 5.00 29.62
C LEU A 98 3.99 4.98 30.91
N SER A 99 3.62 5.79 31.90
CA SER A 99 4.19 5.75 33.26
C SER A 99 3.94 4.37 33.88
N THR A 100 2.68 3.92 33.89
CA THR A 100 2.29 2.58 34.38
C THR A 100 3.07 1.48 33.67
N LEU A 101 3.22 1.56 32.35
CA LEU A 101 4.00 0.62 31.55
C LEU A 101 5.49 0.60 31.96
N SER A 102 6.08 1.78 32.23
CA SER A 102 7.47 1.89 32.71
C SER A 102 7.70 1.24 34.07
N TRP A 103 6.70 1.26 34.95
CA TRP A 103 6.72 0.59 36.25
C TRP A 103 6.54 -0.94 36.16
N THR A 104 6.23 -1.52 34.99
CA THR A 104 6.07 -2.99 34.88
C THR A 104 7.39 -3.74 35.16
N PRO A 105 7.34 -4.95 35.74
CA PRO A 105 8.54 -5.78 35.93
C PRO A 105 9.29 -6.07 34.62
N ILE A 106 8.56 -6.16 33.50
CA ILE A 106 9.14 -6.37 32.17
C ILE A 106 10.03 -5.17 31.79
N ALA A 107 9.51 -3.94 31.91
CA ALA A 107 10.28 -2.74 31.59
C ALA A 107 11.49 -2.54 32.52
N GLN A 108 11.30 -2.74 33.83
CA GLN A 108 12.38 -2.66 34.81
C GLN A 108 13.47 -3.73 34.55
N SER A 109 13.10 -4.95 34.14
CA SER A 109 14.07 -6.03 33.84
C SER A 109 15.02 -5.73 32.67
N LYS A 110 14.64 -4.79 31.79
CA LYS A 110 15.49 -4.30 30.69
C LYS A 110 16.48 -3.19 31.13
N GLY A 111 16.45 -2.76 32.39
CA GLY A 111 17.31 -1.70 32.91
C GLY A 111 16.84 -0.28 32.57
N PHE A 112 15.55 -0.10 32.22
CA PHE A 112 14.96 1.24 32.05
C PHE A 112 14.49 1.79 33.40
N THR A 113 14.84 3.04 33.69
CA THR A 113 14.32 3.78 34.83
C THR A 113 12.83 4.10 34.60
N PRO A 114 11.92 3.79 35.54
CA PRO A 114 10.52 4.19 35.45
C PRO A 114 10.33 5.70 35.68
N PHE A 115 9.15 6.23 35.35
CA PHE A 115 8.80 7.63 35.56
C PHE A 115 7.36 7.80 36.06
N PRO A 116 7.02 8.90 36.77
CA PRO A 116 7.95 9.90 37.33
C PRO A 116 8.79 9.31 38.48
N ALA A 117 9.90 9.97 38.82
CA ALA A 117 10.80 9.51 39.89
C ALA A 117 10.41 10.01 41.30
N GLU A 118 9.57 11.04 41.36
CA GLU A 118 9.01 11.67 42.56
C GLU A 118 7.54 12.03 42.27
N ASP A 119 6.72 12.27 43.29
CA ASP A 119 5.31 12.69 43.16
C ASP A 119 5.21 14.15 42.66
N ILE A 120 5.52 14.37 41.39
CA ILE A 120 5.33 15.65 40.70
C ILE A 120 3.83 15.86 40.49
N VAL A 121 3.29 16.96 41.01
CA VAL A 121 1.91 17.38 40.71
C VAL A 121 1.82 17.73 39.23
N GLY A 122 0.95 17.03 38.49
CA GLY A 122 0.69 17.31 37.08
C GLY A 122 0.08 18.70 36.88
N ASP A 123 0.58 19.42 35.88
CA ASP A 123 0.02 20.68 35.42
C ASP A 123 -0.89 20.40 34.22
N ASP A 124 -2.13 19.96 34.51
CA ASP A 124 -3.07 19.47 33.48
C ASP A 124 -3.42 20.55 32.42
N ASP A 125 -3.28 21.83 32.77
CA ASP A 125 -3.46 22.96 31.85
C ASP A 125 -2.47 22.91 30.67
N VAL A 126 -1.32 22.24 30.80
CA VAL A 126 -0.33 22.05 29.73
C VAL A 126 -0.86 21.17 28.58
N TYR A 127 -1.89 20.35 28.84
CA TYR A 127 -2.55 19.56 27.79
C TYR A 127 -3.71 20.32 27.11
N SER A 128 -4.10 21.49 27.63
CA SER A 128 -5.19 22.28 27.05
C SER A 128 -4.82 22.85 25.68
N GLY A 129 -5.79 22.91 24.76
CA GLY A 129 -5.59 23.39 23.39
C GLY A 129 -4.75 22.47 22.48
N LEU A 130 -4.33 21.28 22.92
CA LEU A 130 -3.55 20.37 22.08
C LEU A 130 -4.29 19.94 20.81
N SER A 131 -5.60 19.70 20.88
CA SER A 131 -6.42 19.29 19.74
C SER A 131 -6.38 20.32 18.59
N ASP A 132 -6.30 21.63 18.91
CA ASP A 132 -6.19 22.70 17.91
C ASP A 132 -4.79 22.79 17.26
N LEU A 133 -3.73 22.40 17.98
CA LEU A 133 -2.34 22.55 17.55
C LEU A 133 -1.82 21.43 16.64
N ILE A 134 -2.47 20.26 16.67
CA ILE A 134 -1.89 19.00 16.17
C ILE A 134 -2.35 18.65 14.73
N ASP A 135 -3.36 19.35 14.20
CA ASP A 135 -3.70 19.31 12.77
C ASP A 135 -2.90 20.34 11.94
N ASP A 136 -2.46 21.45 12.54
CA ASP A 136 -1.64 22.49 11.88
C ASP A 136 -0.18 22.06 11.66
N THR A 137 0.33 21.05 12.39
CA THR A 137 1.72 20.59 12.34
C THR A 137 1.93 19.30 11.52
N ALA A 138 1.01 18.97 10.62
CA ALA A 138 1.02 17.77 9.79
C ALA A 138 2.04 17.79 8.62
N GLU A 139 3.30 18.12 8.91
CA GLU A 139 4.44 17.81 8.03
C GLU A 139 4.70 16.29 8.03
N GLU A 140 4.97 15.70 6.87
CA GLU A 140 5.31 14.27 6.76
C GLU A 140 6.78 14.04 7.22
N ASP A 141 6.98 13.82 8.52
CA ASP A 141 8.30 13.54 9.14
C ASP A 141 8.75 12.10 8.82
N ASP A 142 9.15 11.87 7.56
CA ASP A 142 9.54 10.56 7.00
C ASP A 142 10.65 9.88 7.84
N ASP A 143 11.58 10.68 8.38
CA ASP A 143 12.72 10.26 9.22
C ASP A 143 12.29 9.71 10.60
N LEU A 144 11.03 9.93 11.04
CA LEU A 144 10.54 9.49 12.36
C LEU A 144 10.55 7.96 12.53
N TYR A 145 10.32 7.24 11.43
CA TYR A 145 10.14 5.78 11.44
C TYR A 145 11.40 4.98 11.05
N ASP A 146 12.54 5.64 10.84
CA ASP A 146 13.84 5.00 10.56
C ASP A 146 14.28 3.98 11.63
N CYS A 147 13.77 4.10 12.86
CA CYS A 147 14.03 3.17 13.96
C CYS A 147 13.03 2.00 14.06
N VAL A 148 11.98 1.98 13.24
CA VAL A 148 10.94 0.95 13.23
C VAL A 148 11.21 -0.04 12.11
N GLU A 149 11.43 -1.30 12.47
CA GLU A 149 11.56 -2.43 11.55
C GLU A 149 10.38 -2.49 10.57
N ALA A 150 10.61 -2.11 9.32
CA ALA A 150 9.63 -2.22 8.25
C ALA A 150 9.44 -3.69 7.83
N GLU A 151 8.26 -4.05 7.33
CA GLU A 151 8.01 -5.39 6.79
C GLU A 151 8.98 -5.71 5.65
N GLY A 152 9.99 -6.53 5.95
CA GLY A 152 11.09 -6.86 5.04
C GLY A 152 12.40 -7.20 5.75
N THR A 153 12.65 -6.68 6.96
CA THR A 153 13.90 -6.91 7.73
C THR A 153 14.22 -8.39 7.94
N ASP A 154 13.26 -9.21 8.37
CA ASP A 154 13.38 -10.67 8.46
C ASP A 154 14.10 -11.25 7.22
N GLY A 155 13.62 -10.88 6.03
CA GLY A 155 14.14 -11.39 4.76
C GLY A 155 15.50 -10.82 4.39
N ASP A 156 15.82 -9.60 4.82
CA ASP A 156 17.13 -8.99 4.57
C ASP A 156 18.21 -9.62 5.44
N ASP A 157 17.93 -9.87 6.71
CA ASP A 157 18.81 -10.62 7.61
C ASP A 157 19.04 -12.05 7.08
N ILE A 158 17.98 -12.75 6.64
CA ILE A 158 18.09 -14.06 5.98
C ILE A 158 18.96 -13.96 4.72
N TYR A 159 18.72 -12.97 3.86
CA TYR A 159 19.48 -12.77 2.62
C TYR A 159 20.97 -12.54 2.93
N GLU A 160 21.30 -11.64 3.86
CA GLU A 160 22.69 -11.36 4.23
C GLU A 160 23.38 -12.58 4.87
N ASP A 161 22.69 -13.36 5.73
CA ASP A 161 23.26 -14.57 6.34
C ASP A 161 23.52 -15.71 5.32
N LEU A 162 22.75 -15.76 4.21
CA LEU A 162 23.02 -16.63 3.07
C LEU A 162 24.15 -16.09 2.18
N MET A 163 24.12 -14.80 1.83
CA MET A 163 25.09 -14.19 0.92
C MET A 163 26.48 -14.03 1.54
N ARG A 164 26.59 -13.84 2.86
CA ARG A 164 27.85 -13.72 3.63
C ARG A 164 28.88 -14.77 3.23
N THR A 165 29.89 -14.36 2.47
CA THR A 165 31.05 -15.20 2.13
C THR A 165 31.95 -15.35 3.35
N GLU A 166 32.78 -16.41 3.38
CA GLU A 166 33.84 -16.47 4.39
C GLU A 166 34.76 -15.27 4.18
N ALA A 167 35.02 -14.52 5.27
CA ALA A 167 35.80 -13.29 5.17
C ALA A 167 37.17 -13.61 4.57
N PRO A 168 37.58 -12.93 3.47
CA PRO A 168 38.82 -13.26 2.80
C PRO A 168 40.00 -13.13 3.76
N GLY A 169 40.90 -14.11 3.72
CA GLY A 169 42.12 -14.11 4.52
C GLY A 169 42.94 -12.82 4.33
N PRO A 170 43.92 -12.54 5.22
CA PRO A 170 44.53 -11.21 5.37
C PRO A 170 45.20 -10.58 4.13
N ALA A 171 45.31 -11.30 3.01
CA ALA A 171 45.73 -10.79 1.71
C ALA A 171 44.85 -9.64 1.15
N HIS A 172 43.53 -9.65 1.37
CA HIS A 172 42.61 -8.66 0.77
C HIS A 172 42.63 -7.27 1.42
N LYS A 173 43.48 -7.02 2.43
CA LYS A 173 43.72 -5.69 3.01
C LYS A 173 45.04 -5.05 2.54
N ALA A 174 45.63 -5.55 1.45
CA ALA A 174 46.82 -4.96 0.85
C ALA A 174 46.53 -3.61 0.16
N PRO A 175 47.39 -2.59 0.28
CA PRO A 175 47.28 -1.37 -0.53
C PRO A 175 47.58 -1.72 -2.00
N GLY A 176 46.63 -1.40 -2.89
CA GLY A 176 46.70 -1.73 -4.32
C GLY A 176 45.66 -2.72 -4.82
N VAL A 177 44.74 -3.20 -3.96
CA VAL A 177 43.56 -3.96 -4.40
C VAL A 177 42.64 -3.07 -5.26
N ASP A 178 42.31 -3.55 -6.45
CA ASP A 178 41.37 -2.89 -7.36
C ASP A 178 39.93 -3.00 -6.85
N LYS A 179 39.30 -1.85 -6.62
CA LYS A 179 37.92 -1.76 -6.12
C LYS A 179 36.87 -2.13 -7.17
N GLN A 180 37.13 -1.86 -8.46
CA GLN A 180 36.23 -2.29 -9.54
C GLN A 180 36.21 -3.84 -9.60
N LEU A 181 37.38 -4.47 -9.50
CA LEU A 181 37.50 -5.92 -9.41
C LEU A 181 36.80 -6.50 -8.17
N CYS A 182 36.90 -5.86 -6.99
CA CYS A 182 36.16 -6.31 -5.81
C CYS A 182 34.64 -6.24 -6.00
N CYS A 183 34.09 -5.16 -6.55
CA CYS A 183 32.66 -5.05 -6.83
C CYS A 183 32.19 -6.13 -7.83
N LEU A 184 33.00 -6.45 -8.85
CA LEU A 184 32.71 -7.54 -9.79
C LEU A 184 32.76 -8.92 -9.13
N GLN A 185 33.71 -9.16 -8.23
CA GLN A 185 33.80 -10.40 -7.44
C GLN A 185 32.60 -10.56 -6.50
N GLU A 186 32.17 -9.50 -5.83
CA GLU A 186 31.00 -9.49 -4.93
C GLU A 186 29.69 -9.75 -5.69
N ILE A 187 29.49 -9.11 -6.84
CA ILE A 187 28.35 -9.40 -7.73
C ILE A 187 28.32 -10.87 -8.12
N TRP A 188 29.47 -11.42 -8.55
CA TRP A 188 29.58 -12.80 -9.00
C TRP A 188 29.35 -13.82 -7.87
N GLN A 189 30.04 -13.68 -6.73
CA GLN A 189 29.90 -14.58 -5.58
C GLN A 189 28.48 -14.61 -5.01
N THR A 190 27.81 -13.46 -4.99
CA THR A 190 26.42 -13.37 -4.51
C THR A 190 25.41 -13.85 -5.54
N GLU A 191 25.72 -13.83 -6.85
CA GLU A 191 24.87 -14.42 -7.88
C GLU A 191 25.01 -15.95 -7.95
N GLU A 192 26.23 -16.47 -7.74
CA GLU A 192 26.50 -17.91 -7.59
C GLU A 192 25.70 -18.48 -6.42
N LYS A 193 25.87 -17.91 -5.21
CA LYS A 193 25.09 -18.28 -4.01
C LYS A 193 23.59 -18.07 -4.16
N TYR A 194 23.15 -17.01 -4.84
CA TYR A 194 21.73 -16.81 -5.13
C TYR A 194 21.18 -17.90 -6.05
N THR A 195 21.94 -18.30 -7.06
CA THR A 195 21.61 -19.43 -7.94
C THR A 195 21.56 -20.72 -7.14
N GLU A 196 22.56 -21.01 -6.30
CA GLU A 196 22.55 -22.13 -5.34
C GLU A 196 21.34 -22.07 -4.38
N THR A 197 20.80 -20.87 -4.11
CA THR A 197 19.63 -20.65 -3.23
C THR A 197 18.28 -20.81 -3.94
N LEU A 198 18.14 -20.32 -5.17
CA LEU A 198 17.00 -20.61 -6.04
C LEU A 198 16.96 -22.07 -6.46
N GLU A 199 18.14 -22.68 -6.60
CA GLU A 199 18.26 -24.11 -6.50
C GLU A 199 17.70 -24.49 -5.11
N SER A 200 18.36 -24.18 -3.99
CA SER A 200 18.04 -24.54 -2.60
C SER A 200 16.55 -24.84 -2.36
N ILE A 201 15.67 -23.85 -2.45
CA ILE A 201 14.34 -24.02 -3.11
C ILE A 201 13.72 -25.44 -3.05
N CYS A 202 14.02 -26.24 -4.08
CA CYS A 202 13.02 -27.19 -4.58
C CYS A 202 13.46 -28.65 -4.71
N GLN A 203 14.72 -29.05 -4.46
CA GLN A 203 15.04 -30.48 -4.30
C GLN A 203 14.52 -31.00 -2.95
N HIS A 204 14.47 -30.14 -1.92
CA HIS A 204 14.19 -30.55 -0.54
C HIS A 204 12.83 -30.04 -0.01
N PHE A 205 12.22 -29.02 -0.63
CA PHE A 205 10.82 -28.64 -0.35
C PHE A 205 9.87 -29.02 -1.50
N LEU A 206 9.97 -28.37 -2.66
CA LEU A 206 9.01 -28.56 -3.78
C LEU A 206 8.92 -30.03 -4.25
N ARG A 207 10.05 -30.68 -4.58
CA ARG A 207 10.07 -32.08 -5.07
C ARG A 207 9.49 -33.08 -4.05
N PRO A 208 9.79 -33.00 -2.74
CA PRO A 208 9.09 -33.80 -1.72
C PRO A 208 7.61 -33.44 -1.58
N LEU A 209 7.26 -32.15 -1.52
CA LEU A 209 5.88 -31.69 -1.32
C LEU A 209 4.96 -31.95 -2.53
N ARG A 210 5.51 -32.16 -3.73
CA ARG A 210 4.80 -32.74 -4.91
C ARG A 210 4.14 -34.10 -4.64
N ARG A 211 4.40 -34.76 -3.49
CA ARG A 211 3.72 -36.00 -3.06
C ARG A 211 2.59 -35.78 -2.03
N PHE A 212 2.43 -34.57 -1.51
CA PHE A 212 1.53 -34.26 -0.38
C PHE A 212 0.55 -33.13 -0.68
N LEU A 213 0.88 -32.24 -1.61
CA LEU A 213 0.09 -31.05 -1.98
C LEU A 213 -0.47 -31.19 -3.41
N GLN A 214 -1.57 -30.51 -3.71
CA GLN A 214 -2.13 -30.47 -5.06
C GLN A 214 -1.30 -29.54 -5.98
N PRO A 215 -1.38 -29.69 -7.31
CA PRO A 215 -0.68 -28.80 -8.25
C PRO A 215 -0.99 -27.31 -8.01
N GLN A 216 -2.23 -26.99 -7.64
CA GLN A 216 -2.69 -25.62 -7.36
C GLN A 216 -2.02 -25.03 -6.10
N ASP A 217 -1.91 -25.82 -5.03
CA ASP A 217 -1.20 -25.42 -3.81
C ASP A 217 0.30 -25.19 -4.11
N LEU A 218 0.89 -26.05 -4.94
CA LEU A 218 2.31 -25.98 -5.32
C LEU A 218 2.60 -24.78 -6.22
N GLU A 219 1.71 -24.47 -7.16
CA GLU A 219 1.76 -23.25 -7.98
C GLU A 219 1.62 -22.00 -7.10
N SER A 220 0.78 -22.03 -6.06
CA SER A 220 0.59 -20.92 -5.12
C SER A 220 1.76 -20.73 -4.14
N ILE A 221 2.48 -21.79 -3.77
CA ILE A 221 3.55 -21.74 -2.75
C ILE A 221 4.95 -21.57 -3.38
N PHE A 222 5.20 -22.12 -4.58
CA PHE A 222 6.53 -22.21 -5.19
C PHE A 222 6.66 -21.44 -6.51
N ILE A 223 6.02 -20.29 -6.61
CA ILE A 223 5.90 -19.45 -7.82
C ILE A 223 7.26 -19.33 -8.57
N ASN A 224 7.44 -20.15 -9.62
CA ASN A 224 8.57 -20.16 -10.58
C ASN A 224 9.98 -20.55 -10.07
N ILE A 225 10.15 -21.46 -9.08
CA ILE A 225 11.48 -21.81 -8.49
C ILE A 225 11.83 -23.33 -8.61
N GLU A 226 13.12 -23.73 -8.79
CA GLU A 226 13.56 -25.15 -8.83
C GLU A 226 15.09 -25.46 -8.47
N ARG A 227 15.53 -26.02 -7.27
CA ARG A 227 16.24 -27.37 -6.97
C ARG A 227 17.32 -27.75 -5.79
N ALA A 228 17.51 -27.37 -4.47
CA ALA A 228 18.73 -27.85 -3.65
C ALA A 228 18.90 -27.87 -2.05
N ASN A 229 17.94 -27.62 -1.14
CA ASN A 229 18.22 -27.14 0.26
C ASN A 229 18.68 -28.17 1.34
N ASN A 230 19.91 -28.02 1.83
CA ASN A 230 20.47 -28.74 2.98
C ASN A 230 19.95 -28.32 4.39
N GLY A 231 18.69 -27.89 4.51
CA GLY A 231 17.95 -27.82 5.78
C GLY A 231 18.35 -26.72 6.79
N ARG A 232 19.18 -25.75 6.41
CA ARG A 232 19.63 -24.67 7.31
C ARG A 232 18.57 -23.59 7.58
N PHE A 233 17.68 -23.38 6.62
CA PHE A 233 16.61 -22.37 6.65
C PHE A 233 15.26 -23.03 6.32
N SER A 234 14.15 -22.48 6.81
CA SER A 234 12.81 -22.97 6.51
C SER A 234 12.34 -22.53 5.12
N LEU A 235 11.27 -23.15 4.63
CA LEU A 235 10.65 -22.78 3.35
C LEU A 235 10.15 -21.32 3.34
N ARG A 236 9.58 -20.84 4.45
CA ARG A 236 9.09 -19.46 4.57
C ARG A 236 10.24 -18.47 4.37
N ASP A 237 11.37 -18.74 5.02
CA ASP A 237 12.55 -17.88 5.06
C ASP A 237 13.14 -17.75 3.66
N LEU A 238 13.33 -18.88 2.97
CA LEU A 238 13.94 -18.90 1.64
C LEU A 238 13.03 -18.28 0.56
N LEU A 239 11.70 -18.36 0.70
CA LEU A 239 10.77 -17.72 -0.25
C LEU A 239 10.83 -16.18 -0.23
N MET A 240 11.49 -15.57 0.77
CA MET A 240 11.75 -14.12 0.81
C MET A 240 13.01 -13.71 0.01
N VAL A 241 13.97 -14.61 -0.16
CA VAL A 241 15.27 -14.35 -0.83
C VAL A 241 15.14 -13.84 -2.27
N PRO A 242 14.22 -14.36 -3.13
CA PRO A 242 14.06 -13.84 -4.50
C PRO A 242 13.65 -12.37 -4.56
N MET A 243 12.79 -11.93 -3.64
CA MET A 243 12.38 -10.53 -3.56
C MET A 243 13.53 -9.63 -3.11
N GLN A 244 14.35 -10.09 -2.15
CA GLN A 244 15.50 -9.32 -1.66
C GLN A 244 16.63 -9.21 -2.68
N ARG A 245 16.95 -10.26 -3.45
CA ARG A 245 18.00 -10.19 -4.48
C ARG A 245 17.74 -9.06 -5.49
N VAL A 246 16.49 -8.90 -5.92
CA VAL A 246 16.10 -7.84 -6.88
C VAL A 246 16.40 -6.44 -6.33
N LEU A 247 16.18 -6.21 -5.02
CA LEU A 247 16.47 -4.93 -4.37
C LEU A 247 17.97 -4.65 -4.20
N LYS A 248 18.83 -5.68 -4.24
CA LYS A 248 20.28 -5.54 -4.03
C LYS A 248 21.06 -5.23 -5.31
N TYR A 249 20.55 -5.60 -6.50
CA TYR A 249 21.24 -5.34 -7.78
C TYR A 249 21.59 -3.87 -8.02
N HIS A 250 20.68 -2.95 -7.70
CA HIS A 250 20.96 -1.51 -7.90
C HIS A 250 21.99 -0.96 -6.92
N LEU A 251 22.12 -1.53 -5.71
CA LEU A 251 23.14 -1.13 -4.74
C LEU A 251 24.52 -1.58 -5.21
N LEU A 252 24.64 -2.84 -5.64
CA LEU A 252 25.87 -3.42 -6.18
C LEU A 252 26.35 -2.68 -7.45
N LEU A 253 25.44 -2.41 -8.39
CA LEU A 253 25.74 -1.62 -9.59
C LEU A 253 26.09 -0.16 -9.26
N GLN A 254 25.45 0.45 -8.24
CA GLN A 254 25.78 1.80 -7.80
C GLN A 254 27.18 1.89 -7.18
N GLU A 255 27.67 0.86 -6.48
CA GLU A 255 29.04 0.83 -5.98
C GLU A 255 30.05 0.61 -7.12
N LEU A 256 29.77 -0.34 -8.03
CA LEU A 256 30.60 -0.58 -9.22
C LEU A 256 30.77 0.69 -10.07
N VAL A 257 29.65 1.42 -10.33
CA VAL A 257 29.66 2.70 -11.06
C VAL A 257 30.52 3.77 -10.39
N LYS A 258 30.73 3.75 -9.06
CA LYS A 258 31.65 4.70 -8.40
C LYS A 258 33.09 4.43 -8.83
N HIS A 259 33.53 3.17 -8.77
CA HIS A 259 34.94 2.78 -8.94
C HIS A 259 35.37 2.56 -10.39
N THR A 260 34.45 2.33 -11.35
CA THR A 260 34.80 2.27 -12.79
C THR A 260 35.41 3.59 -13.30
N PRO A 261 36.63 3.59 -13.87
CA PRO A 261 37.30 4.81 -14.31
C PRO A 261 36.96 5.22 -15.75
N ASP A 262 36.68 4.26 -16.66
CA ASP A 262 36.40 4.57 -18.06
C ASP A 262 35.03 5.27 -18.22
N PRO A 263 34.93 6.42 -18.90
CA PRO A 263 33.66 7.14 -19.06
C PRO A 263 32.57 6.36 -19.83
N THR A 264 32.97 5.49 -20.77
CA THR A 264 32.07 4.73 -21.64
C THR A 264 31.49 3.53 -20.90
N GLU A 265 32.34 2.76 -20.22
CA GLU A 265 31.91 1.68 -19.32
C GLU A 265 31.01 2.23 -18.21
N LYS A 266 31.40 3.36 -17.60
CA LYS A 266 30.62 4.01 -16.52
C LYS A 266 29.23 4.46 -17.00
N GLU A 267 29.07 4.87 -18.27
CA GLU A 267 27.76 5.20 -18.84
C GLU A 267 26.93 3.94 -19.15
N ASN A 268 27.54 2.91 -19.74
CA ASN A 268 26.87 1.61 -19.96
C ASN A 268 26.37 1.00 -18.63
N LEU A 269 27.17 1.11 -17.56
CA LEU A 269 26.80 0.67 -16.22
C LEU A 269 25.73 1.57 -15.57
N ARG A 270 25.62 2.86 -15.92
CA ARG A 270 24.47 3.70 -15.53
C ARG A 270 23.17 3.24 -16.18
N VAL A 271 23.20 2.89 -17.47
CA VAL A 271 22.02 2.33 -18.16
C VAL A 271 21.57 1.01 -17.50
N ALA A 272 22.53 0.15 -17.12
CA ALA A 272 22.22 -1.07 -16.35
C ALA A 272 21.68 -0.76 -14.95
N LEU A 273 22.26 0.22 -14.24
CA LEU A 273 21.79 0.69 -12.93
C LEU A 273 20.36 1.26 -13.00
N ASP A 274 20.03 2.06 -14.00
CA ASP A 274 18.68 2.62 -14.18
C ASP A 274 17.64 1.57 -14.62
N ALA A 275 18.08 0.46 -15.22
CA ALA A 275 17.22 -0.69 -15.49
C ALA A 275 17.01 -1.61 -14.25
N MET A 276 17.99 -1.66 -13.35
CA MET A 276 17.96 -2.51 -12.13
C MET A 276 17.49 -1.78 -10.87
N ARG A 277 17.43 -0.44 -10.88
CA ARG A 277 16.65 0.34 -9.90
C ARG A 277 15.19 -0.14 -9.94
N PRO A 278 14.46 -0.17 -8.80
CA PRO A 278 13.05 -0.55 -8.79
C PRO A 278 12.31 0.24 -9.88
N PRO A 279 11.61 -0.42 -10.84
CA PRO A 279 11.39 0.11 -12.21
C PRO A 279 10.30 1.20 -12.28
N HIS A 280 10.55 2.32 -11.61
CA HIS A 280 9.63 3.37 -11.15
C HIS A 280 8.18 2.86 -10.94
N PRO A 281 8.00 1.80 -10.13
CA PRO A 281 6.87 0.90 -10.26
C PRO A 281 5.58 1.53 -9.76
N MET A 282 4.46 1.02 -10.28
CA MET A 282 3.08 1.42 -9.90
C MET A 282 2.73 2.90 -10.07
N HIS A 283 3.51 3.69 -10.81
CA HIS A 283 3.13 5.07 -11.12
C HIS A 283 2.07 5.13 -12.25
N PRO A 284 0.82 5.57 -12.00
CA PRO A 284 -0.28 5.52 -12.98
C PRO A 284 -0.07 6.44 -14.21
N ARG A 285 1.00 7.23 -14.20
CA ARG A 285 1.33 8.24 -15.21
C ARG A 285 2.40 7.73 -16.18
N TYR A 286 3.03 6.58 -15.89
CA TYR A 286 4.04 5.94 -16.74
C TYR A 286 3.42 4.92 -17.70
N ALA A 287 3.62 5.13 -19.00
CA ALA A 287 3.10 4.28 -20.07
C ALA A 287 4.03 3.10 -20.43
N GLY A 288 5.31 3.16 -20.06
CA GLY A 288 6.34 2.20 -20.47
C GLY A 288 7.22 2.69 -21.64
N PRO A 289 7.99 1.80 -22.27
CA PRO A 289 8.67 2.05 -23.54
C PRO A 289 7.64 2.32 -24.65
N MET A 290 7.76 3.45 -25.34
CA MET A 290 6.79 3.86 -26.38
C MET A 290 7.40 4.89 -27.34
N GLU A 291 7.19 4.71 -28.63
CA GLU A 291 7.57 5.65 -29.69
C GLU A 291 6.69 6.91 -29.70
N ARG A 292 7.06 7.92 -30.51
CA ARG A 292 6.31 9.17 -30.59
C ARG A 292 4.91 8.95 -31.20
N GLY A 293 4.82 8.25 -32.32
CA GLY A 293 3.55 8.06 -33.05
C GLY A 293 2.52 7.24 -32.27
N GLU A 294 2.97 6.29 -31.45
CA GLU A 294 2.10 5.54 -30.54
C GLU A 294 1.47 6.46 -29.49
N ALA A 295 2.28 7.31 -28.85
CA ALA A 295 1.80 8.32 -27.91
C ALA A 295 0.84 9.34 -28.56
N GLU A 296 1.08 9.71 -29.82
CA GLU A 296 0.17 10.56 -30.59
C GLU A 296 -1.17 9.86 -30.85
N GLN A 297 -1.18 8.59 -31.28
CA GLN A 297 -2.43 7.81 -31.47
C GLN A 297 -3.22 7.70 -30.16
N LEU A 298 -2.57 7.35 -29.06
CA LEU A 298 -3.20 7.14 -27.75
C LEU A 298 -3.76 8.43 -27.12
N LEU A 299 -3.16 9.59 -27.41
CA LEU A 299 -3.62 10.90 -26.92
C LEU A 299 -4.54 11.63 -27.91
N THR A 300 -4.61 11.25 -29.18
CA THR A 300 -5.40 11.95 -30.21
C THR A 300 -6.87 12.08 -29.83
N SER A 301 -7.47 11.02 -29.27
CA SER A 301 -8.88 10.95 -28.84
C SER A 301 -9.13 11.35 -27.38
N ARG A 302 -8.15 11.96 -26.70
CA ARG A 302 -8.26 12.42 -25.30
C ARG A 302 -8.52 13.92 -25.22
N SER A 303 -8.96 14.39 -24.06
CA SER A 303 -9.10 15.81 -23.74
C SER A 303 -7.74 16.51 -23.65
N ASP A 304 -7.71 17.82 -23.88
CA ASP A 304 -6.58 18.66 -23.51
C ASP A 304 -6.24 18.49 -22.02
N GLY A 305 -4.95 18.59 -21.68
CA GLY A 305 -4.43 18.30 -20.34
C GLY A 305 -4.14 16.82 -20.08
N THR A 306 -4.63 15.89 -20.90
CA THR A 306 -4.31 14.46 -20.76
C THR A 306 -2.87 14.18 -21.22
N PHE A 307 -2.10 13.46 -20.40
CA PHE A 307 -0.67 13.22 -20.61
C PHE A 307 -0.23 11.80 -20.28
N LEU A 308 0.94 11.41 -20.80
CA LEU A 308 1.66 10.19 -20.45
C LEU A 308 3.16 10.45 -20.37
N VAL A 309 3.84 9.70 -19.50
CA VAL A 309 5.30 9.62 -19.44
C VAL A 309 5.74 8.33 -20.12
N ARG A 310 6.68 8.40 -21.07
CA ARG A 310 7.19 7.25 -21.81
C ARG A 310 8.71 7.21 -21.84
N GLN A 311 9.27 6.01 -21.88
CA GLN A 311 10.70 5.79 -22.14
C GLN A 311 10.96 5.73 -23.64
N ARG A 312 12.06 6.34 -24.10
CA ARG A 312 12.43 6.36 -25.53
C ARG A 312 13.07 5.04 -25.93
N VAL A 313 12.42 4.30 -26.83
CA VAL A 313 12.84 2.95 -27.28
C VAL A 313 14.26 2.93 -27.89
N LYS A 314 14.71 4.04 -28.50
CA LYS A 314 16.03 4.16 -29.15
C LYS A 314 17.14 4.64 -28.21
N ASP A 315 16.79 5.11 -27.01
CA ASP A 315 17.67 5.88 -26.13
C ASP A 315 17.41 5.42 -24.68
N ALA A 316 17.93 4.25 -24.32
CA ALA A 316 17.64 3.58 -23.05
C ALA A 316 18.13 4.42 -21.86
N GLY A 317 17.20 5.11 -21.20
CA GLY A 317 17.47 6.05 -20.10
C GLY A 317 16.85 7.44 -20.32
N GLU A 318 16.48 7.78 -21.56
CA GLU A 318 15.74 9.03 -21.83
C GLU A 318 14.22 8.84 -21.71
N PHE A 319 13.58 9.79 -21.05
CA PHE A 319 12.13 9.87 -20.92
C PHE A 319 11.55 11.03 -21.74
N ALA A 320 10.29 10.92 -22.11
CA ALA A 320 9.52 12.00 -22.70
C ALA A 320 8.12 12.07 -22.10
N ILE A 321 7.64 13.28 -21.83
CA ILE A 321 6.23 13.53 -21.47
C ILE A 321 5.50 13.91 -22.76
N SER A 322 4.39 13.24 -23.04
CA SER A 322 3.52 13.53 -24.18
C SER A 322 2.18 14.02 -23.64
N ILE A 323 1.69 15.17 -24.10
CA ILE A 323 0.49 15.82 -23.58
C ILE A 323 -0.37 16.38 -24.72
N LYS A 324 -1.69 16.16 -24.63
CA LYS A 324 -2.70 16.77 -25.50
C LYS A 324 -2.96 18.23 -25.08
N TYR A 325 -2.87 19.18 -26.00
CA TYR A 325 -3.10 20.59 -25.74
C TYR A 325 -3.46 21.36 -27.03
N ARG A 326 -4.59 22.06 -27.00
CA ARG A 326 -5.23 22.76 -28.12
C ARG A 326 -5.36 21.87 -29.35
N ALA A 327 -5.95 20.70 -29.13
CA ALA A 327 -6.12 19.61 -30.11
C ALA A 327 -4.83 18.93 -30.63
N GLU A 328 -3.66 19.56 -30.54
CA GLU A 328 -2.36 18.97 -30.88
C GLU A 328 -1.80 18.09 -29.75
N ILE A 329 -0.86 17.19 -30.07
CA ILE A 329 -0.01 16.51 -29.07
C ILE A 329 1.34 17.23 -29.04
N LYS A 330 1.77 17.65 -27.85
CA LYS A 330 3.11 18.18 -27.59
C LYS A 330 3.96 17.11 -26.90
N HIS A 331 5.23 17.03 -27.25
CA HIS A 331 6.19 16.15 -26.61
C HIS A 331 7.32 16.97 -25.98
N ILE A 332 7.60 16.67 -24.71
CA ILE A 332 8.61 17.33 -23.89
C ILE A 332 9.68 16.27 -23.61
N LYS A 333 10.92 16.50 -24.07
CA LYS A 333 12.05 15.64 -23.66
C LYS A 333 12.33 15.90 -22.18
N VAL A 334 12.41 14.84 -21.40
CA VAL A 334 13.02 14.88 -20.07
C VAL A 334 14.51 14.65 -20.28
N MET A 335 15.32 15.60 -19.84
CA MET A 335 16.77 15.50 -19.82
C MET A 335 17.20 14.90 -18.48
N THR A 336 18.05 13.89 -18.56
CA THR A 336 18.72 13.25 -17.42
C THR A 336 20.20 13.59 -17.50
N ALA A 337 20.75 14.18 -16.45
CA ALA A 337 22.20 14.31 -16.26
C ALA A 337 22.51 14.53 -14.77
N GLU A 338 23.65 14.00 -14.31
CA GLU A 338 24.07 14.03 -12.90
C GLU A 338 23.05 13.35 -11.94
N GLY A 339 22.23 12.44 -12.46
CA GLY A 339 21.12 11.80 -11.73
C GLY A 339 19.88 12.69 -11.55
N LEU A 340 19.90 13.94 -12.05
CA LEU A 340 18.79 14.87 -11.95
C LEU A 340 17.94 14.91 -13.23
N TYR A 341 16.64 14.89 -13.05
CA TYR A 341 15.62 14.96 -14.10
C TYR A 341 15.21 16.42 -14.32
N ARG A 342 15.08 16.87 -15.58
CA ARG A 342 14.65 18.25 -15.90
C ARG A 342 13.96 18.34 -17.27
N VAL A 343 12.95 19.20 -17.40
CA VAL A 343 12.36 19.55 -18.72
C VAL A 343 12.93 20.84 -19.32
N THR A 344 13.55 21.68 -18.49
CA THR A 344 14.33 22.85 -18.91
C THR A 344 15.47 23.06 -17.92
N GLU A 345 16.48 23.84 -18.30
CA GLU A 345 17.63 24.17 -17.44
C GLU A 345 17.24 24.95 -16.17
N LYS A 346 16.06 25.59 -16.15
CA LYS A 346 15.58 26.41 -15.03
C LYS A 346 15.30 25.63 -13.74
N LYS A 347 14.96 24.34 -13.83
CA LYS A 347 14.56 23.54 -12.67
C LYS A 347 14.85 22.05 -12.88
N ALA A 348 15.54 21.48 -11.90
CA ALA A 348 15.89 20.07 -11.83
C ALA A 348 15.25 19.41 -10.59
N PHE A 349 15.09 18.10 -10.66
CA PHE A 349 14.38 17.26 -9.69
C PHE A 349 15.18 15.99 -9.43
N LYS A 350 15.09 15.42 -8.22
CA LYS A 350 15.77 14.19 -7.82
C LYS A 350 15.15 12.93 -8.46
N GLY A 351 13.88 13.00 -8.87
CA GLY A 351 13.17 11.89 -9.50
C GLY A 351 12.18 12.32 -10.59
N LEU A 352 11.82 11.36 -11.44
CA LEU A 352 10.85 11.57 -12.52
C LEU A 352 9.43 11.83 -11.98
N VAL A 353 9.07 11.23 -10.84
CA VAL A 353 7.79 11.46 -10.15
C VAL A 353 7.70 12.88 -9.59
N GLU A 354 8.73 13.36 -8.88
CA GLU A 354 8.82 14.72 -8.32
C GLU A 354 8.65 15.79 -9.42
N LEU A 355 9.33 15.60 -10.55
CA LEU A 355 9.21 16.42 -11.74
C LEU A 355 7.75 16.47 -12.24
N VAL A 356 7.12 15.31 -12.40
CA VAL A 356 5.74 15.22 -12.91
C VAL A 356 4.77 15.86 -11.94
N GLU A 357 4.88 15.60 -10.64
CA GLU A 357 4.01 16.18 -9.59
C GLU A 357 4.09 17.69 -9.52
N PHE A 358 5.30 18.24 -9.64
CA PHE A 358 5.47 19.68 -9.74
C PHE A 358 4.66 20.25 -10.92
N TYR A 359 4.77 19.67 -12.11
CA TYR A 359 4.02 20.12 -13.29
C TYR A 359 2.56 19.65 -13.35
N GLN A 360 2.06 18.83 -12.41
CA GLN A 360 0.61 18.68 -12.19
C GLN A 360 0.03 19.87 -11.43
N ARG A 361 0.81 20.46 -10.52
CA ARG A 361 0.41 21.61 -9.67
C ARG A 361 0.78 22.97 -10.28
N ASN A 362 1.71 23.03 -11.24
CA ASN A 362 2.25 24.26 -11.83
C ASN A 362 2.16 24.22 -13.36
N SER A 363 1.84 25.36 -14.00
CA SER A 363 1.75 25.43 -15.47
C SER A 363 3.12 25.25 -16.13
N LEU A 364 3.14 24.54 -17.26
CA LEU A 364 4.33 24.40 -18.11
C LEU A 364 4.74 25.70 -18.80
N LYS A 365 3.91 26.75 -18.75
CA LYS A 365 4.12 28.08 -19.38
C LYS A 365 5.49 28.70 -19.08
N ASP A 366 5.96 28.58 -17.84
CA ASP A 366 7.22 29.18 -17.38
C ASP A 366 8.46 28.54 -18.03
N CYS A 367 8.31 27.28 -18.44
CA CYS A 367 9.28 26.52 -19.22
C CYS A 367 9.04 26.68 -20.73
N PHE A 368 7.78 26.68 -21.15
CA PHE A 368 7.32 26.59 -22.54
C PHE A 368 6.21 27.60 -22.79
N LYS A 369 6.55 28.82 -23.22
CA LYS A 369 5.60 29.95 -23.38
C LYS A 369 4.35 29.66 -24.23
N ALA A 370 4.40 28.66 -25.11
CA ALA A 370 3.28 28.25 -25.97
C ALA A 370 2.38 27.15 -25.36
N LEU A 371 2.77 26.53 -24.25
CA LEU A 371 2.12 25.39 -23.61
C LEU A 371 1.64 25.78 -22.21
N ASP A 372 0.54 26.55 -22.16
CA ASP A 372 -0.03 27.03 -20.91
C ASP A 372 -1.05 26.02 -20.35
N THR A 373 -0.53 24.96 -19.75
CA THR A 373 -1.28 23.90 -19.07
C THR A 373 -0.41 23.21 -18.02
N ALA A 374 -1.02 22.66 -16.99
CA ALA A 374 -0.43 21.63 -16.16
C ALA A 374 -0.54 20.24 -16.84
N LEU A 375 0.09 19.23 -16.24
CA LEU A 375 -0.07 17.81 -16.52
C LEU A 375 -1.33 17.29 -15.80
N GLN A 376 -2.50 17.56 -16.38
CA GLN A 376 -3.79 17.44 -15.69
C GLN A 376 -4.24 15.99 -15.46
N PHE A 377 -4.32 15.18 -16.52
CA PHE A 377 -4.95 13.84 -16.47
C PHE A 377 -4.00 12.73 -16.94
N PRO A 378 -3.63 11.75 -16.10
CA PRO A 378 -2.92 10.55 -16.52
C PRO A 378 -3.64 9.77 -17.65
N PHE A 379 -2.88 9.25 -18.60
CA PHE A 379 -3.43 8.47 -19.71
C PHE A 379 -4.05 7.11 -19.30
N LYS A 380 -3.47 6.44 -18.29
CA LYS A 380 -3.90 5.12 -17.79
C LYS A 380 -5.11 5.18 -16.84
N GLU A 381 -6.04 6.10 -17.07
CA GLU A 381 -7.41 6.02 -16.55
C GLU A 381 -8.28 5.26 -17.57
N PRO A 382 -8.52 3.94 -17.40
CA PRO A 382 -9.36 3.17 -18.32
C PRO A 382 -10.83 3.64 -18.28
N GLU A 383 -11.31 4.11 -17.13
CA GLU A 383 -12.66 4.65 -16.93
C GLU A 383 -12.88 6.03 -17.57
N TYR A 384 -11.85 6.84 -17.78
CA TYR A 384 -12.05 8.21 -18.26
C TYR A 384 -12.33 8.26 -19.76
N ALA A 385 -13.56 8.63 -20.11
CA ALA A 385 -14.11 8.66 -21.46
C ALA A 385 -13.83 9.96 -22.22
N GLY A 386 -13.38 11.03 -21.54
CA GLY A 386 -13.22 12.36 -22.15
C GLY A 386 -14.51 13.20 -22.12
N PRO A 387 -14.62 14.25 -22.97
CA PRO A 387 -15.83 15.03 -23.15
C PRO A 387 -16.92 14.16 -23.79
N MET A 388 -18.06 14.01 -23.11
CA MET A 388 -19.13 13.11 -23.56
C MET A 388 -20.49 13.55 -23.01
N GLU A 389 -21.50 13.58 -23.87
CA GLU A 389 -22.90 13.87 -23.55
C GLU A 389 -23.54 12.72 -22.74
N ARG A 390 -24.77 12.94 -22.24
CA ARG A 390 -25.47 11.91 -21.46
C ARG A 390 -25.84 10.68 -22.31
N GLY A 391 -26.45 10.92 -23.48
CA GLY A 391 -26.94 9.86 -24.37
C GLY A 391 -25.84 8.97 -24.94
N GLU A 392 -24.64 9.54 -25.18
CA GLU A 392 -23.46 8.79 -25.64
C GLU A 392 -22.99 7.78 -24.58
N ALA A 393 -22.95 8.21 -23.31
CA ALA A 393 -22.65 7.33 -22.19
C ALA A 393 -23.73 6.27 -21.96
N GLU A 394 -25.01 6.61 -22.19
CA GLU A 394 -26.12 5.65 -22.15
C GLU A 394 -25.96 4.59 -23.25
N GLN A 395 -25.62 4.98 -24.49
CA GLN A 395 -25.38 4.05 -25.60
C GLN A 395 -24.19 3.11 -25.35
N LEU A 396 -23.05 3.66 -24.90
CA LEU A 396 -21.83 2.87 -24.65
C LEU A 396 -21.97 1.88 -23.49
N LEU A 397 -22.78 2.20 -22.48
CA LEU A 397 -23.01 1.32 -21.33
C LEU A 397 -24.19 0.35 -21.55
N MET A 398 -25.13 0.63 -22.46
CA MET A 398 -26.35 -0.15 -22.67
C MET A 398 -26.09 -1.66 -22.84
N SER A 399 -25.07 -2.02 -23.61
CA SER A 399 -24.69 -3.42 -23.92
C SER A 399 -23.80 -4.09 -22.87
N ARG A 400 -23.15 -3.32 -21.98
CA ARG A 400 -22.19 -3.82 -20.98
C ARG A 400 -22.87 -4.56 -19.83
N SER A 401 -22.09 -5.12 -18.90
CA SER A 401 -22.56 -5.66 -17.62
C SER A 401 -23.05 -4.57 -16.63
N ASP A 402 -23.89 -4.97 -15.68
CA ASP A 402 -24.13 -4.18 -14.46
C ASP A 402 -22.81 -4.01 -13.68
N GLY A 403 -22.59 -2.83 -13.10
CA GLY A 403 -21.32 -2.45 -12.46
C GLY A 403 -20.30 -1.82 -13.41
N THR A 404 -20.50 -1.91 -14.73
CA THR A 404 -19.63 -1.21 -15.69
C THR A 404 -19.87 0.29 -15.65
N PHE A 405 -18.79 1.08 -15.61
CA PHE A 405 -18.83 2.52 -15.44
C PHE A 405 -17.83 3.26 -16.33
N LEU A 406 -18.09 4.56 -16.50
CA LEU A 406 -17.19 5.52 -17.14
C LEU A 406 -17.27 6.89 -16.45
N VAL A 407 -16.20 7.65 -16.56
CA VAL A 407 -16.11 9.04 -16.07
C VAL A 407 -16.01 9.96 -17.27
N ARG A 408 -16.86 10.99 -17.34
CA ARG A 408 -16.92 11.91 -18.48
C ARG A 408 -16.93 13.37 -18.06
N GLN A 409 -16.30 14.21 -18.87
CA GLN A 409 -16.38 15.68 -18.76
C GLN A 409 -17.68 16.16 -19.42
N ARG A 410 -18.40 17.09 -18.77
CA ARG A 410 -19.69 17.60 -19.25
C ARG A 410 -19.47 18.65 -20.35
N VAL A 411 -19.87 18.33 -21.58
CA VAL A 411 -19.61 19.16 -22.79
C VAL A 411 -20.12 20.60 -22.69
N LYS A 412 -21.21 20.85 -21.93
CA LYS A 412 -21.82 22.18 -21.77
C LYS A 412 -21.20 23.02 -20.64
N ASP A 413 -20.50 22.38 -19.71
CA ASP A 413 -20.06 22.96 -18.44
C ASP A 413 -18.57 22.61 -18.23
N ALA A 414 -17.68 23.35 -18.89
CA ALA A 414 -16.25 23.04 -18.96
C ALA A 414 -15.56 23.12 -17.59
N GLY A 415 -15.36 21.96 -16.96
CA GLY A 415 -14.81 21.83 -15.61
C GLY A 415 -15.66 20.94 -14.69
N GLU A 416 -16.89 20.60 -15.10
CA GLU A 416 -17.71 19.60 -14.41
C GLU A 416 -17.53 18.20 -14.99
N PHE A 417 -17.54 17.21 -14.11
CA PHE A 417 -17.47 15.79 -14.47
C PHE A 417 -18.75 15.06 -14.05
N ALA A 418 -18.99 13.90 -14.65
CA ALA A 418 -20.04 12.98 -14.25
C ALA A 418 -19.57 11.53 -14.35
N ILE A 419 -19.91 10.71 -13.36
CA ILE A 419 -19.75 9.26 -13.44
C ILE A 419 -21.04 8.69 -14.01
N SER A 420 -20.93 7.80 -14.99
CA SER A 420 -22.05 7.07 -15.58
C SER A 420 -21.83 5.58 -15.34
N ILE A 421 -22.82 4.88 -14.77
CA ILE A 421 -22.70 3.46 -14.37
C ILE A 421 -23.98 2.71 -14.73
N LYS A 422 -23.84 1.49 -15.26
CA LYS A 422 -24.98 0.58 -15.46
C LYS A 422 -25.32 -0.16 -14.16
N TYR A 423 -26.58 -0.12 -13.75
CA TYR A 423 -27.09 -0.76 -12.54
C TYR A 423 -28.56 -1.17 -12.71
N ARG A 424 -28.84 -2.46 -12.52
CA ARG A 424 -30.15 -3.11 -12.72
C ARG A 424 -30.70 -2.85 -14.11
N ALA A 425 -29.85 -3.01 -15.13
CA ALA A 425 -30.13 -2.71 -16.53
C ALA A 425 -30.44 -1.23 -16.88
N GLU A 426 -30.45 -0.30 -15.92
CA GLU A 426 -30.55 1.14 -16.16
C GLU A 426 -29.16 1.81 -16.10
N ILE A 427 -28.95 2.87 -16.88
CA ILE A 427 -27.76 3.74 -16.71
C ILE A 427 -28.11 4.84 -15.69
N LYS A 428 -27.31 4.94 -14.64
CA LYS A 428 -27.36 6.03 -13.66
C LYS A 428 -26.22 7.00 -13.91
N HIS A 429 -26.46 8.29 -13.66
CA HIS A 429 -25.45 9.33 -13.76
C HIS A 429 -25.34 10.09 -12.43
N ILE A 430 -24.10 10.31 -12.00
CA ILE A 430 -23.74 10.99 -10.76
C ILE A 430 -22.96 12.24 -11.16
N LYS A 431 -23.41 13.43 -10.76
CA LYS A 431 -22.63 14.66 -10.93
C LYS A 431 -21.45 14.64 -9.97
N VAL A 432 -20.25 14.92 -10.49
CA VAL A 432 -19.10 15.26 -9.66
C VAL A 432 -19.06 16.77 -9.54
N MET A 433 -19.11 17.25 -8.31
CA MET A 433 -19.02 18.66 -7.94
C MET A 433 -17.55 19.00 -7.68
N THR A 434 -17.08 20.09 -8.27
CA THR A 434 -15.73 20.63 -8.12
C THR A 434 -15.81 21.97 -7.40
N ALA A 435 -15.26 22.04 -6.19
CA ALA A 435 -15.22 23.26 -5.37
C ALA A 435 -13.95 23.28 -4.52
N GLU A 436 -13.28 24.44 -4.44
CA GLU A 436 -12.01 24.62 -3.71
C GLU A 436 -10.88 23.69 -4.20
N GLY A 437 -10.93 23.28 -5.47
CA GLY A 437 -10.02 22.28 -6.05
C GLY A 437 -10.32 20.82 -5.67
N LEU A 438 -11.30 20.59 -4.79
CA LEU A 438 -11.68 19.25 -4.32
C LEU A 438 -12.91 18.71 -5.07
N TYR A 439 -12.88 17.40 -5.31
CA TYR A 439 -13.90 16.64 -6.04
C TYR A 439 -14.85 15.96 -5.06
N ARG A 440 -16.16 16.02 -5.31
CA ARG A 440 -17.22 15.50 -4.41
C ARG A 440 -18.37 14.89 -5.22
N VAL A 441 -18.92 13.73 -4.81
CA VAL A 441 -20.23 13.24 -5.33
C VAL A 441 -21.39 13.54 -4.39
N THR A 442 -21.09 13.77 -3.11
CA THR A 442 -22.00 14.36 -2.11
C THR A 442 -21.16 15.25 -1.19
N GLU A 443 -21.81 16.16 -0.46
CA GLU A 443 -21.15 17.07 0.49
C GLU A 443 -20.41 16.33 1.62
N LYS A 444 -20.82 15.08 1.93
CA LYS A 444 -20.26 14.26 3.01
C LYS A 444 -18.79 13.88 2.83
N LYS A 445 -18.26 13.84 1.60
CA LYS A 445 -16.88 13.41 1.36
C LYS A 445 -16.26 14.10 0.14
N ALA A 446 -15.08 14.65 0.37
CA ALA A 446 -14.23 15.30 -0.62
C ALA A 446 -12.96 14.49 -0.89
N PHE A 447 -12.38 14.70 -2.07
CA PHE A 447 -11.19 14.03 -2.58
C PHE A 447 -10.30 15.07 -3.27
N LYS A 448 -8.98 14.91 -3.19
CA LYS A 448 -7.98 15.80 -3.80
C LYS A 448 -7.87 15.59 -5.32
N GLY A 449 -8.42 14.49 -5.85
CA GLY A 449 -8.47 14.23 -7.29
C GLY A 449 -9.66 13.36 -7.73
N LEU A 450 -9.94 13.38 -9.03
CA LEU A 450 -10.98 12.56 -9.67
C LEU A 450 -10.66 11.06 -9.58
N VAL A 451 -9.37 10.68 -9.67
CA VAL A 451 -8.86 9.31 -9.49
C VAL A 451 -9.15 8.79 -8.08
N GLU A 452 -8.78 9.53 -7.05
CA GLU A 452 -9.00 9.18 -5.64
C GLU A 452 -10.49 8.95 -5.32
N LEU A 453 -11.35 9.78 -5.91
CA LEU A 453 -12.81 9.66 -5.84
C LEU A 453 -13.29 8.35 -6.50
N VAL A 454 -12.80 8.03 -7.70
CA VAL A 454 -13.12 6.76 -8.39
C VAL A 454 -12.63 5.56 -7.58
N GLU A 455 -11.35 5.55 -7.20
CA GLU A 455 -10.70 4.51 -6.41
C GLU A 455 -11.40 4.23 -5.09
N PHE A 456 -11.96 5.25 -4.44
CA PHE A 456 -12.78 5.06 -3.26
C PHE A 456 -14.09 4.33 -3.59
N TYR A 457 -14.83 4.74 -4.62
CA TYR A 457 -16.10 4.10 -5.00
C TYR A 457 -15.95 2.81 -5.83
N GLN A 458 -14.74 2.45 -6.28
CA GLN A 458 -14.41 1.08 -6.70
C GLN A 458 -14.40 0.11 -5.52
N ARG A 459 -13.92 0.57 -4.35
CA ARG A 459 -13.80 -0.23 -3.12
C ARG A 459 -15.02 -0.13 -2.19
N ASN A 460 -15.83 0.94 -2.32
CA ASN A 460 -16.95 1.26 -1.41
C ASN A 460 -18.28 1.41 -2.18
N SER A 461 -19.39 0.92 -1.61
CA SER A 461 -20.71 1.01 -2.26
C SER A 461 -21.21 2.46 -2.32
N LEU A 462 -21.74 2.87 -3.47
CA LEU A 462 -22.39 4.16 -3.67
C LEU A 462 -23.64 4.35 -2.81
N LYS A 463 -24.16 3.28 -2.18
CA LYS A 463 -25.35 3.26 -1.31
C LYS A 463 -25.36 4.32 -0.22
N ASP A 464 -24.21 4.61 0.39
CA ASP A 464 -24.09 5.51 1.55
C ASP A 464 -24.27 7.00 1.17
N CYS A 465 -24.09 7.28 -0.12
CA CYS A 465 -24.44 8.52 -0.80
C CYS A 465 -25.85 8.44 -1.45
N PHE A 466 -26.15 7.31 -2.11
CA PHE A 466 -27.30 7.12 -2.98
C PHE A 466 -28.03 5.83 -2.62
N LYS A 467 -29.00 5.90 -1.70
CA LYS A 467 -29.69 4.71 -1.11
C LYS A 467 -30.27 3.70 -2.12
N ALA A 468 -30.57 4.13 -3.36
CA ALA A 468 -31.12 3.31 -4.44
C ALA A 468 -30.07 2.71 -5.40
N LEU A 469 -28.78 3.01 -5.21
CA LEU A 469 -27.66 2.61 -6.05
C LEU A 469 -26.65 1.78 -5.23
N ASP A 470 -27.06 0.58 -4.84
CA ASP A 470 -26.21 -0.33 -4.05
C ASP A 470 -25.27 -1.13 -4.95
N THR A 471 -24.20 -0.46 -5.39
CA THR A 471 -23.07 -0.99 -6.16
C THR A 471 -21.82 -0.16 -5.93
N ALA A 472 -20.64 -0.77 -6.08
CA ALA A 472 -19.40 -0.07 -6.36
C ALA A 472 -19.26 0.24 -7.87
N LEU A 473 -18.23 0.99 -8.24
CA LEU A 473 -17.73 1.16 -9.61
C LEU A 473 -16.90 -0.09 -9.96
N GLN A 474 -17.48 -1.10 -10.62
CA GLN A 474 -16.85 -2.42 -10.71
C GLN A 474 -15.92 -2.58 -11.92
N PHE A 475 -16.34 -2.14 -13.11
CA PHE A 475 -15.62 -2.41 -14.36
C PHE A 475 -15.45 -1.14 -15.20
N PRO A 476 -14.23 -0.65 -15.45
CA PRO A 476 -13.98 0.42 -16.42
C PRO A 476 -14.47 0.06 -17.83
N PHE A 477 -15.22 0.93 -18.50
CA PHE A 477 -15.89 0.60 -19.78
C PHE A 477 -15.00 0.18 -20.95
N LYS A 478 -13.69 0.46 -20.88
CA LYS A 478 -12.67 0.09 -21.88
C LYS A 478 -12.06 -1.29 -21.68
N GLU A 479 -12.28 -1.94 -20.53
CA GLU A 479 -11.82 -3.29 -20.32
C GLU A 479 -12.63 -4.28 -21.18
N PRO A 480 -11.98 -5.32 -21.73
CA PRO A 480 -12.69 -6.35 -22.49
C PRO A 480 -13.64 -7.13 -21.57
N GLU A 481 -14.87 -7.35 -22.02
CA GLU A 481 -15.88 -8.10 -21.24
C GLU A 481 -15.40 -9.53 -20.93
N HIS A 482 -15.00 -9.76 -19.68
CA HIS A 482 -14.85 -11.12 -19.17
C HIS A 482 -16.22 -11.80 -19.21
N ARG A 483 -16.39 -12.76 -20.12
CA ARG A 483 -17.65 -13.50 -20.33
C ARG A 483 -17.97 -14.43 -19.15
N VAL A 484 -18.43 -13.84 -18.04
CA VAL A 484 -19.15 -14.58 -17.00
C VAL A 484 -20.52 -14.93 -17.56
N SER A 485 -20.75 -16.21 -17.83
CA SER A 485 -22.02 -16.73 -18.35
C SER A 485 -23.23 -16.21 -17.54
N PRO A 486 -24.37 -15.90 -18.19
CA PRO A 486 -25.51 -15.28 -17.53
C PRO A 486 -26.02 -16.14 -16.37
N ARG A 487 -25.83 -15.64 -15.14
CA ARG A 487 -26.30 -16.30 -13.91
C ARG A 487 -27.84 -16.15 -13.81
N PRO A 488 -28.56 -17.19 -13.34
CA PRO A 488 -30.01 -17.12 -13.20
C PRO A 488 -30.42 -16.09 -12.12
N PRO A 489 -31.60 -15.44 -12.25
CA PRO A 489 -32.09 -14.51 -11.24
C PRO A 489 -32.37 -15.24 -9.91
N GLY A 490 -31.83 -14.72 -8.80
CA GLY A 490 -32.07 -15.26 -7.46
C GLY A 490 -30.83 -15.74 -6.70
N ALA A 491 -29.63 -15.66 -7.29
CA ALA A 491 -28.38 -15.98 -6.58
C ALA A 491 -28.17 -15.06 -5.35
N VAL A 492 -28.43 -15.60 -4.16
CA VAL A 492 -28.27 -14.87 -2.89
C VAL A 492 -26.78 -14.64 -2.63
N ARG A 493 -26.39 -13.45 -2.16
CA ARG A 493 -25.01 -13.18 -1.74
C ARG A 493 -24.70 -13.96 -0.46
N TYR A 494 -23.80 -14.92 -0.55
CA TYR A 494 -23.20 -15.58 0.60
C TYR A 494 -22.10 -14.70 1.19
N PHE A 495 -21.94 -14.72 2.51
CA PHE A 495 -20.93 -13.97 3.29
C PHE A 495 -19.69 -14.80 3.65
N GLY A 496 -19.55 -15.99 3.04
CA GLY A 496 -18.54 -17.00 3.36
C GLY A 496 -19.16 -18.39 3.54
N SER A 497 -18.31 -19.41 3.75
CA SER A 497 -18.71 -20.70 4.32
C SER A 497 -18.21 -20.83 5.75
N ALA A 498 -18.86 -21.70 6.51
CA ALA A 498 -18.34 -22.14 7.79
C ALA A 498 -18.54 -23.66 7.93
N LYS A 499 -17.58 -24.30 8.60
CA LYS A 499 -17.64 -25.71 8.94
C LYS A 499 -18.25 -25.89 10.33
N VAL A 500 -19.22 -26.79 10.44
CA VAL A 500 -19.87 -27.11 11.72
C VAL A 500 -18.88 -27.83 12.63
N ARG A 501 -18.73 -27.32 13.86
CA ARG A 501 -17.87 -27.87 14.91
C ARG A 501 -18.61 -28.74 15.93
N TYR A 502 -19.93 -28.58 16.06
CA TYR A 502 -20.75 -29.37 17.00
C TYR A 502 -22.16 -29.61 16.42
N ASP A 503 -22.74 -30.78 16.68
CA ASP A 503 -24.14 -31.09 16.35
C ASP A 503 -25.11 -30.09 16.99
N PHE A 504 -26.10 -29.64 16.23
CA PHE A 504 -27.18 -28.78 16.71
C PHE A 504 -28.54 -29.22 16.16
N CYS A 505 -29.53 -29.44 17.03
CA CYS A 505 -30.89 -29.82 16.63
C CYS A 505 -31.81 -28.60 16.60
N ALA A 506 -32.38 -28.30 15.43
CA ALA A 506 -33.37 -27.25 15.25
C ALA A 506 -34.60 -27.47 16.15
N ARG A 507 -34.98 -26.41 16.88
CA ARG A 507 -36.11 -26.37 17.82
C ARG A 507 -37.43 -26.06 17.12
N ASP A 508 -37.37 -25.32 16.00
CA ASP A 508 -38.53 -25.01 15.17
C ASP A 508 -38.21 -25.05 13.66
N ARG A 509 -39.14 -24.57 12.82
CA ARG A 509 -39.01 -24.60 11.36
C ARG A 509 -38.05 -23.54 10.80
N THR A 510 -37.78 -22.47 11.55
CA THR A 510 -36.92 -21.35 11.18
C THR A 510 -35.45 -21.61 11.47
N GLU A 511 -35.14 -22.52 12.39
CA GLU A 511 -33.78 -22.99 12.68
C GLU A 511 -33.31 -24.08 11.68
N LEU A 512 -31.99 -24.26 11.57
CA LEU A 512 -31.33 -25.35 10.85
C LEU A 512 -30.77 -26.40 11.82
N THR A 513 -30.94 -27.67 11.48
CA THR A 513 -30.18 -28.75 12.11
C THR A 513 -28.79 -28.78 11.48
N LEU A 514 -27.75 -28.85 12.31
CA LEU A 514 -26.34 -28.96 11.90
C LEU A 514 -25.78 -30.30 12.38
N LYS A 515 -24.84 -30.89 11.63
CA LYS A 515 -23.99 -31.99 12.11
C LYS A 515 -22.51 -31.62 12.03
N GLU A 516 -21.71 -32.07 12.99
CA GLU A 516 -20.27 -31.87 12.98
C GLU A 516 -19.64 -32.32 11.64
N GLY A 517 -18.82 -31.45 11.05
CA GLY A 517 -18.18 -31.67 9.76
C GLY A 517 -18.95 -31.15 8.54
N ASP A 518 -20.25 -30.85 8.65
CA ASP A 518 -21.03 -30.20 7.58
C ASP A 518 -20.44 -28.82 7.21
N VAL A 519 -20.67 -28.37 5.98
CA VAL A 519 -20.33 -27.00 5.52
C VAL A 519 -21.61 -26.22 5.25
N ILE A 520 -21.82 -25.13 5.99
CA ILE A 520 -22.95 -24.22 5.85
C ILE A 520 -22.53 -22.95 5.10
N ARG A 521 -23.36 -22.48 4.16
CA ARG A 521 -23.13 -21.20 3.48
C ARG A 521 -23.76 -20.07 4.30
N ILE A 522 -23.00 -19.05 4.67
CA ILE A 522 -23.49 -17.95 5.49
C ILE A 522 -24.30 -16.98 4.62
N LEU A 523 -25.52 -16.65 5.03
CA LEU A 523 -26.43 -15.70 4.35
C LEU A 523 -26.62 -14.38 5.13
N SER A 524 -26.39 -14.38 6.45
CA SER A 524 -26.31 -13.15 7.25
C SER A 524 -25.67 -13.42 8.59
N LYS A 525 -24.64 -12.63 8.94
CA LYS A 525 -24.06 -12.60 10.30
C LYS A 525 -24.80 -11.65 11.26
N LYS A 526 -25.84 -10.95 10.79
CA LYS A 526 -26.57 -9.90 11.53
C LYS A 526 -27.84 -10.40 12.23
N GLY A 527 -27.82 -11.62 12.78
CA GLY A 527 -28.91 -12.14 13.60
C GLY A 527 -28.85 -11.64 15.05
N HIS A 528 -29.87 -11.99 15.83
CA HIS A 528 -29.93 -11.62 17.25
C HIS A 528 -29.03 -12.54 18.09
N SER A 529 -28.39 -11.98 19.11
CA SER A 529 -27.78 -12.72 20.24
C SER A 529 -26.91 -13.93 19.86
N GLY A 530 -26.02 -13.77 18.88
CA GLY A 530 -25.08 -14.83 18.47
C GLY A 530 -25.62 -15.84 17.46
N TRP A 531 -26.77 -15.58 16.83
CA TRP A 531 -27.31 -16.41 15.76
C TRP A 531 -26.99 -15.86 14.37
N TRP A 532 -26.66 -16.74 13.43
CA TRP A 532 -26.44 -16.44 12.02
C TRP A 532 -27.51 -17.11 11.16
N LYS A 533 -27.75 -16.55 9.97
CA LYS A 533 -28.61 -17.16 8.96
C LYS A 533 -27.74 -17.80 7.89
N GLY A 534 -28.08 -19.00 7.45
CA GLY A 534 -27.34 -19.71 6.42
C GLY A 534 -28.22 -20.62 5.56
N GLU A 535 -27.55 -21.34 4.67
CA GLU A 535 -28.12 -22.37 3.81
C GLU A 535 -27.29 -23.65 3.91
N ILE A 536 -27.96 -24.77 4.19
CA ILE A 536 -27.38 -26.11 4.19
C ILE A 536 -28.39 -27.09 3.56
N TYR A 537 -27.91 -27.98 2.69
CA TYR A 537 -28.75 -28.93 1.94
C TYR A 537 -29.96 -28.29 1.21
N GLY A 538 -29.83 -27.03 0.76
CA GLY A 538 -30.90 -26.26 0.12
C GLY A 538 -31.98 -25.71 1.07
N ARG A 539 -31.85 -25.93 2.38
CA ARG A 539 -32.72 -25.35 3.41
C ARG A 539 -32.06 -24.10 4.01
N VAL A 540 -32.84 -23.02 4.09
CA VAL A 540 -32.41 -21.74 4.68
C VAL A 540 -33.01 -21.58 6.08
N GLY A 541 -32.20 -21.15 7.05
CA GLY A 541 -32.65 -20.91 8.42
C GLY A 541 -31.56 -20.35 9.34
N TRP A 542 -31.88 -20.22 10.62
CA TRP A 542 -31.01 -19.72 11.68
C TRP A 542 -30.22 -20.83 12.36
N PHE A 543 -29.00 -20.53 12.77
CA PHE A 543 -28.15 -21.44 13.56
C PHE A 543 -27.24 -20.63 14.52
N PRO A 544 -26.80 -21.22 15.65
CA PRO A 544 -25.90 -20.54 16.58
C PRO A 544 -24.49 -20.41 16.00
N ALA A 545 -23.93 -19.20 16.00
CA ALA A 545 -22.64 -18.89 15.37
C ALA A 545 -21.47 -19.64 16.02
N ASN A 546 -21.52 -19.86 17.34
CA ASN A 546 -20.48 -20.55 18.10
C ASN A 546 -20.49 -22.09 17.92
N TYR A 547 -21.34 -22.63 17.03
CA TYR A 547 -21.34 -24.04 16.63
C TYR A 547 -20.62 -24.26 15.29
N VAL A 548 -20.09 -23.21 14.67
CA VAL A 548 -19.36 -23.28 13.40
C VAL A 548 -18.05 -22.50 13.49
N GLU A 549 -17.13 -22.80 12.58
CA GLU A 549 -15.87 -22.07 12.38
C GLU A 549 -15.81 -21.61 10.93
N GLU A 550 -15.49 -20.34 10.69
CA GLU A 550 -15.47 -19.78 9.34
C GLU A 550 -14.26 -20.27 8.53
N ASP A 551 -14.48 -20.68 7.28
CA ASP A 551 -13.40 -20.94 6.34
C ASP A 551 -12.86 -19.58 5.84
N TYR A 552 -11.81 -19.07 6.48
CA TYR A 552 -11.08 -17.88 6.04
C TYR A 552 -10.25 -18.19 4.79
N SER A 553 -10.91 -18.46 3.65
CA SER A 553 -10.23 -18.51 2.35
C SER A 553 -9.78 -17.10 1.94
N GLU A 554 -8.47 -16.87 1.81
CA GLU A 554 -7.86 -15.58 1.47
C GLU A 554 -8.09 -15.18 -0.01
N TYR A 555 -9.35 -14.93 -0.39
CA TYR A 555 -9.75 -14.42 -1.71
C TYR A 555 -10.96 -13.47 -1.64
N CYS A 556 -10.71 -12.19 -1.35
CA CYS A 556 -11.51 -11.02 -1.77
C CYS A 556 -10.64 -9.75 -1.66
#